data_AF-A0A9P4I7C2-F1
#
_entry.id   AF-A0A9P4I7C2-F1
#
_cell.length_a   1.000
_cell.length_b   1.000
_cell.length_c   1.000
_cell.angle_alpha   90.00
_cell.angle_beta   90.00
_cell.angle_gamma   90.00
#
_symmetry.space_group_name_H-M   'P 1'
#
loop_
_entity.id
_entity.type
_entity.pdbx_description
1 polymer ?
#
loop_
_entity_poly.entity_id
_entity_poly.type
_entity_poly.pdbx_seq_one_letter_code
_entity_poly.pdbx_strand_id
1 'polypeptide(L)'
;GAGRGGGYQASYGPPDQVLEMGTFLHAAEGDIVCSSINTKIPYFNAPIYLENKTPIGKVDEILGPLNQVYFTIKPQEGIVATSFKTGDKFYIGGDKLLPMERFLPKP
;
A
#
# COMPACT_ATOMS: atom_id res chain seq x y z
N GLY A 1 -8.99 19.52 31.34
CA GLY A 1 -8.86 18.06 31.52
C GLY A 1 -10.04 17.38 30.86
N ALA A 2 -9.77 16.21 30.25
CA ALA A 2 -10.70 15.22 29.65
C ALA A 2 -11.57 15.73 28.48
N GLY A 3 -11.49 15.26 27.23
CA GLY A 3 -11.05 13.97 26.72
C GLY A 3 -12.28 13.13 26.33
N ARG A 4 -12.41 12.81 25.02
CA ARG A 4 -13.04 11.62 24.40
C ARG A 4 -13.89 11.95 23.17
N GLY A 5 -13.56 11.29 22.07
CA GLY A 5 -14.36 11.27 20.84
C GLY A 5 -13.57 10.62 19.72
N GLY A 6 -13.19 9.36 19.91
CA GLY A 6 -12.38 8.58 18.97
C GLY A 6 -13.01 8.55 17.59
N GLY A 7 -12.23 8.97 16.59
CA GLY A 7 -12.61 8.89 15.20
C GLY A 7 -12.91 7.45 14.82
N TYR A 8 -14.03 7.27 14.13
CA TYR A 8 -14.45 6.04 13.49
C TYR A 8 -13.38 5.53 12.53
N GLN A 9 -12.38 4.79 13.04
CA GLN A 9 -11.67 3.82 12.23
C GLN A 9 -12.66 2.69 12.00
N ALA A 10 -13.47 2.82 10.95
CA ALA A 10 -14.18 1.68 10.40
C ALA A 10 -13.12 0.63 10.08
N SER A 11 -13.02 -0.37 10.95
CA SER A 11 -12.39 -1.65 10.67
C SER A 11 -13.19 -2.29 9.55
N TYR A 12 -13.00 -1.81 8.32
CA TYR A 12 -13.42 -2.54 7.13
C TYR A 12 -12.70 -3.89 7.24
N GLY A 13 -13.49 -4.95 7.38
CA GLY A 13 -12.96 -6.31 7.30
C GLY A 13 -12.14 -6.49 6.02
N PRO A 14 -11.35 -7.57 5.93
CA PRO A 14 -10.53 -7.83 4.75
C PRO A 14 -11.41 -7.76 3.48
N PRO A 15 -10.95 -7.09 2.42
CA PRO A 15 -11.77 -6.82 1.24
C PRO A 15 -12.21 -8.13 0.56
N ASP A 16 -13.34 -8.08 -0.14
CA ASP A 16 -13.89 -9.22 -0.89
C ASP A 16 -12.87 -9.78 -1.88
N GLN A 17 -12.07 -8.90 -2.49
CA GLN A 17 -10.96 -9.25 -3.35
C GLN A 17 -9.77 -8.30 -3.11
N VAL A 18 -8.56 -8.87 -3.21
CA VAL A 18 -7.31 -8.11 -3.27
C VAL A 18 -6.72 -8.23 -4.68
N LEU A 19 -6.05 -7.18 -5.15
CA LEU A 19 -5.39 -7.09 -6.45
C LEU A 19 -3.89 -6.93 -6.26
N GLU A 20 -3.09 -7.47 -7.18
CA GLU A 20 -1.64 -7.28 -7.18
C GLU A 20 -1.30 -5.78 -7.26
N MET A 21 -0.47 -5.31 -6.32
CA MET A 21 -0.09 -3.90 -6.22
C MET A 21 1.40 -3.70 -6.53
N GLY A 22 2.27 -4.45 -5.87
CA GLY A 22 3.71 -4.28 -6.02
C GLY A 22 4.51 -5.51 -5.63
N THR A 23 5.78 -5.51 -6.03
CA THR A 23 6.76 -6.50 -5.60
C THR A 23 7.80 -5.85 -4.69
N PHE A 24 8.21 -6.58 -3.65
CA PHE A 24 9.29 -6.17 -2.77
C PHE A 24 10.56 -5.84 -3.57
N LEU A 25 11.11 -4.65 -3.32
CA LEU A 25 12.38 -4.22 -3.85
C LEU A 25 13.47 -4.37 -2.78
N HIS A 26 13.36 -3.62 -1.68
CA HIS A 26 14.22 -3.69 -0.50
C HIS A 26 13.53 -3.05 0.72
N ALA A 27 14.09 -3.24 1.91
CA ALA A 27 13.67 -2.51 3.11
C ALA A 27 14.49 -1.22 3.26
N ALA A 28 13.86 -0.12 3.66
CA ALA A 28 14.51 1.16 3.90
C ALA A 28 13.94 1.80 5.18
N GLU A 29 14.78 2.06 6.17
CA GLU A 29 14.41 2.74 7.43
C GLU A 29 13.22 2.11 8.19
N GLY A 30 12.99 0.81 7.99
CA GLY A 30 11.85 0.08 8.59
C GLY A 30 10.63 -0.02 7.69
N ASP A 31 10.59 0.71 6.58
CA ASP A 31 9.55 0.60 5.57
C ASP A 31 9.91 -0.45 4.51
N ILE A 32 8.87 -0.91 3.82
CA ILE A 32 8.99 -1.83 2.69
C ILE A 32 8.89 -1.03 1.40
N VAL A 33 9.97 -1.00 0.61
CA VAL A 33 9.98 -0.34 -0.70
C VAL A 33 9.52 -1.34 -1.75
N CYS A 34 8.55 -0.94 -2.56
CA CYS A 34 7.96 -1.75 -3.61
C CYS A 34 8.11 -1.12 -4.98
N SER A 35 8.34 -1.95 -5.99
CA SER A 35 8.07 -1.58 -7.39
C SER A 35 6.60 -1.84 -7.68
N SER A 36 5.88 -0.86 -8.23
CA SER A 36 4.51 -1.07 -8.68
C SER A 36 4.48 -2.05 -9.85
N ILE A 37 3.51 -2.96 -9.83
CA ILE A 37 3.13 -3.82 -10.95
C ILE A 37 1.69 -3.58 -11.38
N ASN A 38 1.07 -2.50 -10.87
CA ASN A 38 -0.30 -2.10 -11.17
C ASN A 38 -0.31 -0.87 -12.09
N THR A 39 -1.28 -0.81 -13.01
CA THR A 39 -1.46 0.34 -13.92
C THR A 39 -2.12 1.55 -13.25
N LYS A 40 -2.70 1.36 -12.06
CA LYS A 40 -3.33 2.38 -11.24
C LYS A 40 -2.44 2.78 -10.06
N ILE A 41 -2.69 3.97 -9.52
CA ILE A 41 -1.96 4.53 -8.38
C ILE A 41 -2.71 4.20 -7.08
N PRO A 42 -2.06 3.73 -6.01
CA PRO A 42 -2.75 3.46 -4.75
C PRO A 42 -3.16 4.76 -4.05
N TYR A 43 -4.18 4.70 -3.20
CA TYR A 43 -4.43 5.81 -2.26
C TYR A 43 -3.35 5.82 -1.16
N PHE A 44 -3.00 7.01 -0.68
CA PHE A 44 -2.27 7.15 0.58
C PHE A 44 -3.03 6.48 1.73
N ASN A 45 -2.30 5.87 2.66
CA ASN A 45 -2.83 5.09 3.78
C ASN A 45 -3.72 3.90 3.38
N ALA A 46 -3.74 3.50 2.11
CA ALA A 46 -4.48 2.30 1.70
C ALA A 46 -3.89 1.05 2.39
N PRO A 47 -4.73 0.18 2.99
CA PRO A 47 -4.27 -1.07 3.56
C PRO A 47 -3.61 -1.97 2.51
N ILE A 48 -2.50 -2.59 2.89
CA ILE A 48 -1.77 -3.55 2.06
C ILE A 48 -1.79 -4.93 2.72
N TYR A 49 -1.91 -5.95 1.87
CA TYR A 49 -2.14 -7.33 2.24
C TYR A 49 -1.15 -8.27 1.56
N LEU A 50 -1.03 -9.48 2.10
CA LEU A 50 -0.56 -10.65 1.38
C LEU A 50 -1.70 -11.26 0.54
N GLU A 51 -1.38 -12.24 -0.30
CA GLU A 51 -2.35 -12.91 -1.18
C GLU A 51 -3.51 -13.56 -0.40
N ASN A 52 -3.19 -14.13 0.76
CA ASN A 52 -4.16 -14.72 1.70
C ASN A 52 -4.98 -13.66 2.47
N LYS A 53 -4.92 -12.38 2.07
CA LYS A 53 -5.58 -11.23 2.70
C LYS A 53 -5.10 -10.89 4.12
N THR A 54 -3.97 -11.44 4.56
CA THR A 54 -3.35 -11.02 5.82
C THR A 54 -2.88 -9.56 5.69
N PRO A 55 -3.34 -8.64 6.57
CA PRO A 55 -2.87 -7.25 6.53
C PRO A 55 -1.42 -7.16 7.02
N ILE A 56 -0.61 -6.36 6.33
CA ILE A 56 0.81 -6.17 6.68
C ILE A 56 1.19 -4.73 6.99
N GLY A 57 0.34 -3.77 6.64
CA GLY A 57 0.65 -2.36 6.75
C GLY A 57 -0.22 -1.52 5.82
N LYS A 58 0.26 -0.33 5.48
CA LYS A 58 -0.43 0.61 4.61
C LYS A 58 0.54 1.40 3.75
N VAL A 59 0.06 1.92 2.62
CA VAL A 59 0.84 2.82 1.75
C VAL A 59 1.17 4.11 2.49
N ASP A 60 2.45 4.53 2.47
CA ASP A 60 2.90 5.79 3.10
C ASP A 60 3.37 6.80 2.05
N GLU A 61 4.25 6.39 1.15
CA GLU A 61 4.78 7.24 0.08
C GLU A 61 4.54 6.64 -1.31
N ILE A 62 4.38 7.51 -2.31
CA ILE A 62 4.26 7.16 -3.72
C ILE A 62 5.26 8.04 -4.47
N LEU A 63 6.16 7.43 -5.23
CA LEU A 63 7.31 8.10 -5.83
C LEU A 63 7.75 7.45 -7.15
N GLY A 64 8.78 8.02 -7.76
CA GLY A 64 9.31 7.57 -9.05
C GLY A 64 8.63 8.20 -10.26
N PRO A 65 9.15 7.94 -11.46
CA PRO A 65 8.56 8.44 -12.71
C PRO A 65 7.27 7.69 -13.05
N LEU A 66 6.41 8.30 -13.87
CA LEU A 66 5.10 7.73 -14.25
C LEU A 66 5.18 6.37 -14.95
N ASN A 67 6.29 6.07 -15.64
CA ASN A 67 6.52 4.79 -16.29
C ASN A 67 7.09 3.71 -15.34
N GLN A 68 7.53 4.09 -14.14
CA GLN A 68 8.11 3.19 -13.15
C GLN A 68 7.81 3.73 -11.75
N VAL A 69 6.58 3.50 -11.30
CA VAL A 69 6.09 3.94 -10.00
C VAL A 69 6.63 3.03 -8.90
N TYR A 70 7.08 3.63 -7.81
CA TYR A 70 7.41 2.97 -6.56
C TYR A 70 6.48 3.46 -5.47
N PHE A 71 6.34 2.66 -4.43
CA PHE A 71 5.63 3.07 -3.22
C PHE A 71 6.28 2.42 -1.99
N THR A 72 6.10 3.06 -0.85
CA THR A 72 6.49 2.48 0.45
C THR A 72 5.27 1.95 1.18
N ILE A 73 5.47 0.86 1.91
CA ILE A 73 4.50 0.34 2.85
C ILE A 73 5.07 0.56 4.24
N LYS A 74 4.33 1.30 5.07
CA LYS A 74 4.57 1.39 6.50
C LYS A 74 4.05 0.13 7.18
N PRO A 75 4.92 -0.74 7.70
CA PRO A 75 4.49 -2.00 8.30
C PRO A 75 3.65 -1.74 9.56
N GLN A 76 2.69 -2.63 9.80
CA GLN A 76 1.99 -2.65 11.09
C GLN A 76 2.82 -3.38 12.15
N GLU A 77 2.37 -3.33 13.41
CA GLU A 77 3.03 -4.02 14.51
C GLU A 77 3.22 -5.53 14.21
N GLY A 78 4.41 -6.03 14.51
CA GLY A 78 4.80 -7.43 14.28
C GLY A 78 5.26 -7.76 12.85
N ILE A 79 5.17 -6.81 11.90
CA ILE A 79 5.68 -6.99 10.55
C ILE A 79 7.06 -6.34 10.44
N VAL A 80 8.06 -7.11 10.00
CA VAL A 80 9.44 -6.67 9.85
C VAL A 80 9.78 -6.57 8.37
N ALA A 81 10.10 -5.37 7.88
CA ALA A 81 10.36 -5.15 6.46
C ALA A 81 11.47 -6.03 5.88
N THR A 82 12.52 -6.31 6.65
CA THR A 82 13.64 -7.17 6.24
C THR A 82 13.33 -8.66 6.20
N SER A 83 12.12 -9.08 6.60
CA SER A 83 11.69 -10.49 6.50
C SER A 83 11.22 -10.89 5.10
N PHE A 84 10.95 -9.91 4.24
CA PHE A 84 10.55 -10.12 2.84
C PHE A 84 11.77 -10.20 1.93
N LYS A 85 11.60 -10.87 0.78
CA LYS A 85 12.63 -11.04 -0.25
C LYS A 85 12.17 -10.46 -1.58
N THR A 86 13.14 -10.09 -2.42
CA THR A 86 12.87 -9.54 -3.76
C THR A 86 11.92 -10.45 -4.54
N GLY A 87 10.86 -9.85 -5.09
CA GLY A 87 9.81 -10.55 -5.82
C GLY A 87 8.61 -11.01 -4.98
N ASP A 88 8.67 -10.95 -3.65
CA ASP A 88 7.47 -11.16 -2.82
C ASP A 88 6.39 -10.13 -3.22
N LYS A 89 5.15 -10.60 -3.40
CA LYS A 89 4.04 -9.78 -3.89
C LYS A 89 3.21 -9.22 -2.74
N PHE A 90 2.76 -7.98 -2.92
CA PHE A 90 1.85 -7.28 -2.04
C PHE A 90 0.58 -6.88 -2.78
N TYR A 91 -0.52 -6.84 -2.06
CA TYR A 91 -1.87 -6.72 -2.62
C TYR A 91 -2.65 -5.60 -1.95
N ILE A 92 -3.66 -5.08 -2.66
CA ILE A 92 -4.48 -3.94 -2.23
C ILE A 92 -5.97 -4.19 -2.53
N GLY A 93 -6.87 -3.55 -1.78
CA GLY A 93 -8.30 -3.55 -2.12
C GLY A 93 -8.58 -2.81 -3.44
N GLY A 94 -9.45 -3.36 -4.28
CA GLY A 94 -9.75 -2.78 -5.60
C GLY A 94 -10.39 -1.39 -5.57
N ASP A 95 -11.05 -1.03 -4.47
CA ASP A 95 -11.62 0.29 -4.20
C ASP A 95 -10.58 1.33 -3.75
N LYS A 96 -9.33 0.91 -3.52
CA LYS A 96 -8.20 1.75 -3.08
C LYS A 96 -7.20 2.04 -4.19
N LEU A 97 -7.69 2.23 -5.42
CA LEU A 97 -6.88 2.58 -6.58
C LEU A 97 -7.45 3.80 -7.32
N LEU A 98 -6.56 4.70 -7.75
CA LEU A 98 -6.83 5.88 -8.57
C LEU A 98 -6.34 5.64 -10.02
N PRO A 99 -7.12 6.02 -11.04
CA PRO A 99 -6.65 5.92 -12.42
C PRO A 99 -5.48 6.88 -12.69
N MET A 100 -4.47 6.41 -13.44
CA MET A 100 -3.26 7.17 -13.77
C MET A 100 -3.55 8.55 -14.40
N GLU A 101 -4.61 8.63 -15.22
CA GLU A 101 -5.07 9.86 -15.88
C GLU A 101 -5.33 11.02 -14.91
N ARG A 102 -5.61 10.74 -13.62
CA ARG A 102 -5.77 11.76 -12.58
C ARG A 102 -4.49 12.57 -12.33
N PHE A 103 -3.34 12.04 -12.71
CA PHE A 103 -2.01 12.60 -12.47
C PHE A 103 -1.37 13.15 -13.76
N LEU A 104 -2.07 13.08 -14.89
CA LEU A 104 -1.64 13.64 -16.17
C LEU A 104 -2.32 15.00 -16.41
N PRO A 105 -1.67 15.94 -17.12
CA PRO A 105 -2.31 17.18 -17.51
C PRO A 105 -3.54 16.87 -18.38
N LYS A 106 -4.63 17.60 -18.14
CA LYS A 106 -5.80 17.56 -19.01
C LYS A 106 -5.47 18.32 -20.30
N PRO A 107 -5.89 17.80 -21.47
CA PRO A 107 -5.80 18.54 -22.73
C PRO A 107 -6.62 19.83 -22.68
#